data_AF-A0A091AYS9-F1
#
_entry.id   AF-A0A091AYS9-F1
#
_cell.length_a   1.000
_cell.length_b   1.000
_cell.length_c   1.000
_cell.angle_alpha   90.00
_cell.angle_beta   90.00
_cell.angle_gamma   90.00
#
_symmetry.space_group_name_H-M   'P 1'
#
loop_
_entity.id
_entity.type
_entity.pdbx_description
1 polymer ?
#
loop_
_entity_poly.entity_id
_entity_poly.type
_entity_poly.pdbx_seq_one_letter_code
_entity_poly.pdbx_strand_id
1 'polypeptide(L)' 'MRAVIFLVLPLLAAGPAAAESLYKCTDAKGAVSIQSEPCPAGSTQAWKRDATPEAGPSVEELAARAALADAEARR' A
#
# COMPACT_ATOMS: atom_id res chain seq x y z
N MET A 1 -29.55 36.73 -6.83
CA MET A 1 -28.82 36.55 -5.56
C MET A 1 -27.80 35.44 -5.78
N ARG A 2 -26.50 35.79 -5.77
CA ARG A 2 -25.38 34.89 -6.03
C ARG A 2 -25.12 34.05 -4.77
N ALA A 3 -25.55 32.80 -4.77
CA ALA A 3 -25.01 31.82 -3.82
C ALA A 3 -23.67 31.35 -4.38
N VAL A 4 -22.58 32.01 -3.95
CA VAL A 4 -21.22 31.53 -4.16
C VAL A 4 -21.06 30.29 -3.28
N ILE A 5 -21.30 29.11 -3.86
CA ILE A 5 -20.98 27.83 -3.25
C ILE A 5 -19.46 27.77 -3.14
N PHE A 6 -18.98 27.98 -1.91
CA PHE A 6 -17.63 27.68 -1.47
C PHE A 6 -17.39 26.18 -1.62
N LEU A 7 -16.90 25.75 -2.77
CA LEU A 7 -16.41 24.39 -2.98
C LEU A 7 -14.90 24.39 -2.71
N VAL A 8 -14.55 24.57 -1.43
CA VAL A 8 -13.20 24.29 -0.92
C VAL A 8 -13.14 22.80 -0.67
N LEU A 9 -12.70 22.05 -1.68
CA LEU A 9 -12.39 20.63 -1.58
C LEU A 9 -11.06 20.48 -0.83
N PRO A 10 -11.00 19.88 0.37
CA PRO A 10 -9.76 19.82 1.12
C PRO A 10 -8.83 18.79 0.45
N LEU A 11 -7.76 19.31 -0.14
CA LEU A 11 -6.69 18.57 -0.81
C LEU A 11 -5.68 18.00 0.20
N LEU A 12 -6.13 17.37 1.29
CA LEU A 12 -5.25 16.90 2.37
C LEU A 12 -5.69 15.55 2.92
N ALA A 13 -5.26 14.47 2.27
CA ALA A 13 -5.12 13.17 2.92
C ALA A 13 -4.06 12.29 2.24
N ALA A 14 -2.92 12.86 1.85
CA ALA A 14 -1.72 12.06 1.67
C ALA A 14 -1.16 11.76 3.07
N GLY A 15 -1.70 10.72 3.71
CA GLY A 15 -1.21 10.24 5.00
C GLY A 15 0.25 9.75 4.88
N PRO A 16 1.02 9.77 5.98
CA PRO A 16 2.39 9.27 5.96
C PRO A 16 2.37 7.79 5.55
N ALA A 17 3.17 7.44 4.54
CA ALA A 17 3.47 6.04 4.25
C ALA A 17 4.14 5.48 5.51
N ALA A 18 3.39 4.67 6.27
CA ALA A 18 3.94 3.99 7.42
C ALA A 18 5.06 3.09 6.91
N ALA A 19 6.28 3.27 7.45
CA ALA A 19 7.38 2.37 7.18
C ALA A 19 6.97 0.98 7.69
N GLU A 20 6.61 0.09 6.77
CA GLU A 20 6.29 -1.29 7.10
C GLU A 20 7.58 -2.02 7.45
N SER A 21 7.55 -2.86 8.48
CA SER A 21 8.71 -3.67 8.86
C SER A 21 8.51 -5.09 8.36
N LEU A 22 9.52 -5.66 7.73
CA LEU A 22 9.56 -7.08 7.41
C LEU A 22 10.36 -7.85 8.45
N TYR A 23 9.83 -9.00 8.81
CA TYR A 23 10.38 -9.92 9.79
C TYR A 23 10.69 -11.22 9.10
N LYS A 24 11.95 -11.64 9.14
CA LYS A 24 12.31 -13.01 8.78
C LYS A 24 12.22 -13.89 10.00
N CYS A 25 11.35 -14.89 9.94
CA CYS A 25 11.09 -15.81 11.02
C CYS A 25 11.52 -17.22 10.61
N THR A 26 12.09 -17.95 11.55
CA THR A 26 12.41 -19.37 11.41
C THR A 26 11.61 -20.15 12.44
N ASP A 27 10.80 -21.12 12.02
CA ASP A 27 10.00 -21.93 12.93
C ASP A 27 10.84 -23.06 13.59
N ALA A 28 10.23 -23.78 14.54
CA ALA A 28 10.88 -24.89 15.25
C ALA A 28 11.27 -26.08 14.35
N LYS A 29 10.69 -26.19 13.14
CA LYS A 29 11.01 -27.20 12.13
C LYS A 29 12.06 -26.70 11.13
N GLY A 30 12.53 -25.46 11.28
CA GLY A 30 13.49 -24.81 10.40
C GLY A 30 12.90 -24.16 9.15
N ALA A 31 11.58 -24.09 9.00
CA ALA A 31 10.96 -23.38 7.88
C ALA A 31 11.11 -21.87 8.04
N VAL A 32 11.36 -21.18 6.93
CA VAL A 32 11.63 -19.74 6.90
C VAL A 32 10.48 -19.01 6.23
N SER A 33 9.95 -18.00 6.91
CA SER A 33 8.96 -17.05 6.37
C SER A 33 9.48 -15.62 6.45
N ILE A 34 9.01 -14.77 5.54
CA ILE A 34 9.16 -13.31 5.62
C ILE A 34 7.76 -12.72 5.65
N GLN A 35 7.49 -11.87 6.63
CA GLN A 35 6.14 -11.41 6.96
C GLN A 35 6.16 -9.98 7.50
N SER A 36 5.03 -9.28 7.41
CA SER A 36 4.88 -7.90 7.90
C SER A 36 4.54 -7.85 9.40
N GLU A 37 4.00 -8.95 9.96
CA GLU A 37 3.73 -9.08 11.38
C GLU A 37 4.95 -9.61 12.16
N PRO A 38 5.10 -9.26 13.45
CA PRO A 38 6.11 -9.86 14.32
C PRO A 38 6.08 -11.40 14.30
N CYS A 39 7.25 -12.02 14.45
CA CYS A 39 7.35 -13.48 14.45
C CYS A 39 6.45 -14.10 15.53
N PRO A 40 5.69 -15.16 15.19
CA PRO A 40 4.82 -15.83 16.14
C PRO A 40 5.62 -16.48 17.26
N ALA A 41 4.99 -16.67 18.42
CA ALA A 41 5.60 -17.31 19.57
C ALA A 41 6.15 -18.71 19.20
N GLY A 42 7.34 -19.04 19.67
CA GLY A 42 8.04 -20.29 19.33
C GLY A 42 8.83 -20.26 18.02
N SER A 43 8.77 -19.15 17.26
CA SER A 43 9.68 -18.91 16.13
C SER A 43 10.84 -18.00 16.54
N THR A 44 11.97 -18.14 15.84
CA THR A 44 13.13 -17.25 16.02
C THR A 44 13.12 -16.16 14.96
N GLN A 45 13.20 -14.90 15.39
CA GLN A 45 13.41 -13.78 14.48
C GLN A 45 14.88 -13.77 14.03
N ALA A 46 15.11 -14.02 12.74
CA ALA A 46 16.44 -13.98 12.15
C ALA A 46 16.88 -12.53 11.83
N TRP A 47 15.95 -11.70 11.35
CA TRP A 47 16.16 -10.26 11.20
C TRP A 47 14.83 -9.51 11.13
N LYS A 48 14.91 -8.21 11.45
CA LYS A 48 13.88 -7.21 11.16
C LYS A 48 14.49 -6.13 10.27
N ARG A 49 13.79 -5.70 9.23
CA ARG A 49 14.22 -4.62 8.33
C ARG A 49 13.04 -3.74 7.96
N ASP A 50 13.30 -2.46 7.74
CA ASP A 50 12.32 -1.58 7.12
C ASP A 50 12.10 -1.99 5.66
N ALA A 51 10.84 -2.01 5.26
CA ALA A 51 10.43 -2.19 3.89
C ALA A 51 9.99 -0.84 3.34
N THR A 52 10.67 -0.41 2.28
CA THR A 52 10.21 0.70 1.46
C THR A 52 9.10 0.19 0.55
N PRO A 53 7.87 0.69 0.66
CA PRO A 53 6.80 0.32 -0.26
C PRO A 53 7.16 0.70 -1.68
N GLU A 54 6.72 -0.11 -2.65
CA GLU A 54 6.83 0.28 -4.05
C GLU A 54 5.98 1.53 -4.31
N ALA A 55 6.44 2.37 -5.24
CA ALA A 55 5.69 3.56 -5.62
C ALA A 55 4.33 3.13 -6.19
N GLY A 56 3.28 3.83 -5.77
CA GLY A 56 1.96 3.66 -6.36
C GLY A 56 1.94 4.03 -7.85
N PRO A 57 0.90 3.60 -8.59
CA PRO A 57 0.75 3.95 -9.99
C PRO A 57 0.67 5.47 -10.16
N SER A 58 1.26 5.97 -11.24
CA SER A 58 1.15 7.37 -11.63
C SER A 58 -0.29 7.74 -12.02
N VAL A 59 -0.58 9.04 -12.01
CA VAL A 59 -1.89 9.56 -12.47
C VAL A 59 -2.14 9.18 -13.93
N GLU A 60 -1.11 9.20 -14.77
CA GLU A 60 -1.21 8.79 -16.17
C GLU A 60 -1.54 7.30 -16.30
N GLU A 61 -0.87 6.44 -15.54
CA GLU A 61 -1.17 5.00 -15.51
C GLU A 61 -2.59 4.70 -15.01
N LEU A 62 -3.05 5.43 -13.99
CA LEU A 62 -4.43 5.32 -13.50
C LEU A 62 -5.44 5.75 -14.57
N ALA A 63 -5.18 6.84 -15.28
CA ALA A 63 -6.04 7.31 -16.37
C ALA A 63 -6.07 6.32 -17.54
N ALA A 64 -4.92 5.74 -17.90
CA ALA A 64 -4.83 4.71 -18.94
C ALA A 64 -5.64 3.45 -18.56
N ARG A 65 -5.53 2.99 -17.32
CA ARG A 65 -6.31 1.85 -16.81
C ARG A 65 -7.82 2.14 -16.83
N ALA A 66 -8.23 3.35 -16.46
CA ALA A 66 -9.63 3.76 -16.51
C ALA A 66 -10.17 3.79 -17.96
N ALA A 67 -9.41 4.34 -18.90
CA ALA A 67 -9.81 4.38 -20.31
C ALA A 67 -9.96 2.98 -20.93
N LEU A 68 -9.09 2.04 -20.56
CA LEU A 68 -9.21 0.64 -20.98
C LEU A 68 -10.48 -0.01 -20.41
N ALA A 69 -10.77 0.20 -19.12
CA ALA A 69 -11.99 -0.31 -18.49
C ALA A 69 -13.27 0.26 -19.13
N ASP A 70 -13.28 1.55 -19.47
CA ASP A 70 -14.40 2.19 -20.18
C ASP A 70 -14.59 1.62 -21.60
N ALA A 71 -13.50 1.35 -22.32
CA ALA A 71 -13.57 0.75 -23.64
C ALA A 71 -14.09 -0.69 -23.60
N GLU A 72 -13.69 -1.46 -22.59
CA GLU A 72 -14.20 -2.81 -22.33
C GLU A 72 -15.70 -2.80 -22.00
N ALA A 73 -16.15 -1.86 -21.17
CA ALA A 73 -17.56 -1.74 -20.79
C ALA A 73 -18.49 -1.32 -21.94
N ARG A 74 -17.94 -0.70 -22.99
CA ARG A 74 -18.69 -0.28 -24.20
C ARG A 74 -18.74 -1.35 -25.28
N ARG A 75 -18.06 -2.48 -25.09
CA ARG A 75 -18.01 -3.59 -26.03
C ARG A 75 -19.24 -4.48 -25.91
#